data_AF-A0A960PSD0-F1
#
_entry.id   AF-A0A960PSD0-F1
#
_cell.length_a   1.000
_cell.length_b   1.000
_cell.length_c   1.000
_cell.angle_alpha   90.00
_cell.angle_beta   90.00
_cell.angle_gamma   90.00
#
_symmetry.space_group_name_H-M   'P 1'
#
loop_
_entity.id
_entity.type
_entity.pdbx_description
1 polymer ?
#
loop_
_entity_poly.entity_id
_entity_poly.type
_entity_poly.pdbx_seq_one_letter_code
_entity_poly.pdbx_strand_id
1 'polypeptide(L)' 'MWRGIGRLSALLGVFLWVASSAAGGQEPAEAETGQRPRIGLVLSGGGALGSAHVGVLQVLEELRIPVDYVAGTSMGAIV' A
#
# COMPACT_ATOMS: atom_id res chain seq x y z
N MET A 1 18.38 -23.82 -40.25
CA MET A 1 17.12 -23.07 -40.16
C MET A 1 16.31 -23.55 -38.93
N TRP A 2 16.72 -23.17 -37.71
CA TRP A 2 16.01 -23.53 -36.45
C TRP A 2 16.49 -22.68 -35.24
N ARG A 3 16.54 -21.36 -35.37
CA ARG A 3 17.00 -20.44 -34.30
C ARG A 3 15.98 -19.35 -33.91
N GLY A 4 14.76 -19.39 -34.46
CA GLY A 4 13.74 -18.35 -34.27
C GLY A 4 12.75 -18.56 -33.12
N ILE A 5 12.57 -19.80 -32.65
CA ILE A 5 11.46 -20.16 -31.74
C ILE A 5 11.76 -19.80 -30.27
N GLY A 6 13.02 -19.92 -29.82
CA GLY A 6 13.36 -19.74 -28.40
C GLY A 6 13.18 -18.33 -27.84
N ARG A 7 13.30 -17.29 -28.68
CA ARG A 7 13.12 -15.89 -28.24
C ARG A 7 11.65 -15.53 -28.00
N LEU A 8 10.74 -16.12 -28.77
CA LEU A 8 9.30 -15.90 -28.62
C LEU A 8 8.76 -16.63 -27.38
N SER A 9 9.26 -17.83 -27.09
CA SER A 9 8.96 -18.59 -25.87
C SER A 9 9.43 -17.85 -24.61
N ALA A 10 10.62 -17.25 -24.65
CA ALA A 10 11.18 -16.50 -23.52
C ALA A 10 10.36 -15.24 -23.20
N LEU A 11 9.94 -14.49 -24.22
CA LEU A 11 9.12 -13.29 -24.04
C LEU A 11 7.72 -13.62 -23.52
N LEU A 12 7.11 -14.72 -24.00
CA LEU A 12 5.84 -15.20 -23.48
C LEU A 12 5.97 -15.67 -22.02
N GLY A 13 7.07 -16.34 -21.68
CA GLY A 13 7.35 -16.75 -20.30
C GLY A 13 7.50 -15.58 -19.33
N VAL A 14 8.22 -14.52 -19.73
CA VAL A 14 8.36 -13.30 -18.94
C VAL A 14 7.01 -12.58 -18.79
N PHE A 15 6.23 -12.49 -19.87
CA PHE A 15 4.90 -11.88 -19.83
C PHE A 15 3.95 -12.64 -18.89
N LEU A 16 3.94 -13.97 -18.96
CA LEU A 16 3.14 -14.82 -18.07
C LEU A 16 3.61 -14.73 -16.62
N TRP A 17 4.92 -14.62 -16.36
CA TRP A 17 5.47 -14.43 -15.02
C TRP A 17 5.08 -13.07 -14.42
N VAL A 18 5.16 -11.98 -15.21
CA VAL A 18 4.72 -10.64 -14.79
C VAL A 18 3.20 -10.59 -14.55
N ALA A 19 2.41 -11.25 -15.40
CA ALA A 19 0.96 -11.35 -15.19
C ALA A 19 0.61 -12.12 -13.91
N SER A 20 1.36 -13.19 -13.59
CA SER A 20 1.14 -13.98 -12.38
C SER A 20 1.59 -13.27 -11.10
N SER A 21 2.63 -12.42 -11.16
CA SER A 21 3.09 -11.66 -10.00
C SER A 21 2.20 -10.46 -9.67
N ALA A 22 1.51 -9.89 -10.66
CA ALA A 22 0.48 -8.87 -10.44
C ALA A 22 -0.80 -9.44 -9.81
N ALA A 23 -1.05 -10.74 -9.96
CA ALA A 23 -2.19 -11.44 -9.34
C ALA A 23 -1.90 -11.93 -7.91
N GLY A 24 -0.64 -11.83 -7.45
CA GLY A 24 -0.25 -12.08 -6.07
C GLY A 24 -0.72 -10.93 -5.17
N GLY A 25 -2.03 -10.86 -4.91
CA GLY A 25 -2.53 -10.11 -3.77
C GLY A 25 -1.79 -10.63 -2.53
N GLN A 26 -1.20 -9.72 -1.76
CA GLN A 26 -0.57 -10.08 -0.50
C GLN A 26 -1.64 -10.73 0.37
N GLU A 27 -1.61 -12.05 0.49
CA GLU A 27 -2.44 -12.73 1.48
C GLU A 27 -2.04 -12.15 2.84
N PRO A 28 -3.00 -11.66 3.63
CA PRO A 28 -2.70 -11.05 4.90
C PRO A 28 -1.98 -12.10 5.74
N ALA A 29 -0.73 -11.79 6.11
CA ALA A 29 0.05 -12.64 7.01
C ALA A 29 -0.81 -12.92 8.24
N GLU A 30 -1.12 -14.19 8.46
CA GLU A 30 -1.94 -14.65 9.57
C GLU A 30 -1.21 -14.30 10.87
N ALA A 31 -1.61 -13.17 11.47
CA ALA A 31 -1.04 -12.69 12.71
C ALA A 31 -1.58 -13.57 13.84
N GLU A 32 -0.82 -14.58 14.23
CA GLU A 32 -1.05 -15.29 15.48
C GLU A 32 -0.87 -14.36 16.70
N THR A 33 -1.65 -14.69 17.74
CA THR A 33 -1.88 -14.02 19.05
C THR A 33 -3.00 -12.99 19.02
N GLY A 34 -3.95 -13.11 19.97
CA GLY A 34 -5.23 -12.38 20.05
C GLY A 34 -5.14 -10.87 20.30
N GLN A 35 -4.20 -10.19 19.66
CA GLN A 35 -4.06 -8.75 19.62
C GLN A 35 -4.55 -8.24 18.27
N ARG A 36 -5.25 -7.10 18.27
CA ARG A 36 -5.66 -6.45 17.04
C ARG A 36 -4.42 -6.05 16.20
N PRO A 37 -4.54 -6.02 14.86
CA PRO A 37 -3.50 -5.45 14.00
C PRO A 37 -3.15 -4.03 14.44
N ARG A 38 -1.85 -3.70 14.38
CA ARG A 38 -1.39 -2.32 14.60
C ARG A 38 -1.55 -1.52 13.32
N ILE A 39 -2.09 -0.32 13.42
CA ILE A 39 -2.38 0.56 12.28
C ILE A 39 -1.49 1.80 12.35
N GLY A 40 -0.71 2.02 11.29
CA GLY A 40 0.06 3.24 11.11
C GLY A 40 -0.62 4.17 10.11
N LEU A 41 -0.82 5.44 10.48
CA LEU A 41 -1.32 6.50 9.63
C LEU A 41 -0.16 7.40 9.18
N VAL A 42 -0.05 7.66 7.88
CA VAL A 42 0.99 8.53 7.33
C VAL A 42 0.35 9.73 6.62
N LEU A 43 0.64 10.94 7.10
CA LEU A 43 0.15 12.19 6.55
C LEU A 43 1.23 12.82 5.66
N SER A 44 0.93 12.96 4.38
CA SER A 44 1.86 13.57 3.43
C SER A 44 1.96 15.08 3.63
N GLY A 45 3.00 15.70 3.05
CA GLY A 45 3.09 17.15 2.97
C GLY A 45 2.08 17.73 1.98
N GLY A 46 1.77 19.03 2.13
CA GLY A 46 0.82 19.72 1.23
C GLY A 46 0.76 21.25 1.38
N GLY A 47 1.69 21.86 2.13
CA GLY A 47 1.65 23.30 2.40
C GLY A 47 0.32 23.73 3.05
N ALA A 48 -0.21 24.87 2.62
CA ALA A 48 -1.48 25.40 3.14
C ALA A 48 -2.69 24.44 2.95
N LEU A 49 -2.65 23.54 1.96
CA LEU A 49 -3.70 22.54 1.74
C LEU A 49 -3.60 21.35 2.69
N GLY A 50 -2.56 21.29 3.52
CA GLY A 50 -2.37 20.23 4.51
C GLY A 50 -3.52 20.10 5.51
N SER A 51 -4.30 21.16 5.73
CA SER A 51 -5.49 21.13 6.60
C SER A 51 -6.57 20.15 6.13
N ALA A 52 -6.55 19.71 4.86
CA ALA A 52 -7.46 18.68 4.36
C ALA A 52 -7.32 17.34 5.12
N HIS A 53 -6.15 17.05 5.69
CA HIS A 53 -5.95 15.86 6.53
C HIS A 53 -6.86 15.84 7.77
N VAL A 54 -7.29 17.00 8.28
CA VAL A 54 -8.21 17.07 9.44
C VAL A 54 -9.53 16.36 9.14
N GLY A 55 -10.07 16.50 7.94
CA GLY A 55 -11.31 15.81 7.55
C GLY A 55 -11.15 14.29 7.51
N VAL A 56 -9.96 13.81 7.14
CA VAL A 56 -9.65 12.36 7.19
C VAL A 56 -9.63 11.89 8.65
N LEU A 57 -8.99 12.64 9.55
CA LEU A 57 -8.94 12.29 10.97
C LEU A 57 -10.33 12.23 11.60
N GLN A 58 -11.21 13.17 11.25
CA GLN A 58 -12.60 13.18 11.71
C GLN A 58 -13.36 11.91 11.30
N VAL A 59 -13.25 11.50 10.03
CA VAL A 59 -13.90 10.27 9.55
C VAL A 59 -13.32 9.02 10.23
N LEU A 60 -12.00 8.97 10.44
CA LEU A 60 -11.38 7.85 11.16
C LEU A 60 -11.87 7.76 12.61
N GLU A 61 -12.07 8.90 13.28
CA GLU A 61 -12.64 8.97 14.62
C GLU A 61 -14.11 8.53 14.65
N GLU A 62 -14.94 9.02 13.72
CA GLU A 62 -16.36 8.63 13.60
C GLU A 62 -16.52 7.12 13.38
N LEU A 63 -15.64 6.53 12.57
CA LEU A 63 -15.61 5.09 12.31
C LEU A 63 -14.92 4.28 13.41
N ARG A 64 -14.37 4.96 14.43
CA ARG A 64 -13.60 4.36 15.53
C ARG A 64 -12.45 3.47 15.05
N ILE A 65 -11.75 3.89 14.00
CA ILE A 65 -10.58 3.18 13.47
C ILE A 65 -9.40 3.46 14.39
N PRO A 66 -8.82 2.44 15.06
CA PRO A 66 -7.73 2.67 16.01
C PRO A 66 -6.42 2.95 15.27
N VAL A 67 -5.80 4.10 15.48
CA VAL A 67 -4.48 4.45 14.94
C VAL A 67 -3.43 4.33 16.05
N ASP A 68 -2.43 3.48 15.84
CA ASP A 68 -1.37 3.20 16.83
C ASP A 68 -0.14 4.07 16.64
N TYR A 69 0.13 4.43 15.38
CA TYR A 69 1.30 5.21 15.00
C TYR A 69 0.90 6.28 13.99
N VAL A 70 1.46 7.47 14.14
CA VAL A 70 1.30 8.56 13.18
C VAL A 70 2.68 9.00 12.72
N ALA A 71 2.85 9.15 11.42
CA ALA A 71 4.01 9.79 10.82
C ALA A 71 3.54 10.91 9.89
N GLY A 72 4.30 12.00 9.81
CA GLY A 72 3.94 13.15 8.98
C GLY A 72 5.16 13.76 8.30
N THR A 73 4.95 14.38 7.14
CA THR A 73 5.99 15.18 6.45
C THR A 73 5.53 16.62 6.27
N SER A 74 6.39 17.60 6.61
CA SER A 74 6.08 19.03 6.46
C SER A 74 4.75 19.40 7.14
N MET A 75 3.77 19.94 6.43
CA MET A 75 2.45 20.27 6.99
C MET A 75 1.69 19.05 7.53
N GLY A 76 1.87 17.86 6.94
CA GLY A 76 1.32 16.63 7.51
C GLY A 76 1.95 16.22 8.85
N ALA A 77 3.11 16.77 9.22
CA ALA A 77 3.71 16.57 10.55
C ALA A 77 3.19 17.56 11.61
N ILE A 78 2.54 18.65 11.17
CA ILE A 78 1.98 19.69 12.04
C ILE A 78 0.51 19.41 12.36
N VAL A 79 -0.23 18.88 11.37
CA VAL A 79 -1.60 18.38 11.56
C VAL A 79 -1.61 17.30 12.63
#